data_AF-A0A3P7HZB8-F1
#
_entry.id   AF-A0A3P7HZB8-F1
#
_cell.length_a   1.000
_cell.length_b   1.000
_cell.length_c   1.000
_cell.angle_alpha   90.00
_cell.angle_beta   90.00
_cell.angle_gamma   90.00
#
_symmetry.space_group_name_H-M   'P 1'
#
loop_
_entity.id
_entity.type
_entity.pdbx_description
1 polymer ?
#
loop_
_entity_poly.entity_id
_entity_poly.type
_entity_poly.pdbx_seq_one_letter_code
_entity_poly.pdbx_strand_id
1 'polypeptide(L)'
;MCSKWAFSECSKVIDVILAGTKGRLKHILNKLENYTSGSLSNVEMELRSTVLPLLLSGKDAKYEGGDVEYAFWLSSVMRCCSKASAQSKLLMILFGPVTRDSGETIINWRLFCDETIPTYNEAEKTIKPLSDALHVLIKTKQIDEFPNSWNQHDVFNIVEELSTTPEPWAFENFVSLLLFRPSLISVSLTARLENNYADEACLMFHTFAIERTVSVFAHGQRNWASDTSHIIVWLQTTSSAFETARVRHLQCKIQRMK
;
A
#
# COMPACT_ATOMS: atom_id res chain seq x y z
N MET A 1 18.29 -12.38 -8.38
CA MET A 1 19.72 -12.61 -8.06
C MET A 1 19.97 -13.17 -6.66
N CYS A 2 18.97 -13.61 -5.88
CA CYS A 2 19.12 -14.02 -4.47
C CYS A 2 18.55 -15.40 -4.10
N SER A 3 18.06 -16.24 -5.04
CA SER A 3 17.50 -17.57 -4.68
C SER A 3 18.50 -18.54 -4.01
N LYS A 4 19.77 -18.14 -3.84
CA LYS A 4 20.83 -18.91 -3.17
C LYS A 4 21.54 -18.16 -2.04
N TRP A 5 21.17 -16.92 -1.75
CA TRP A 5 21.89 -16.09 -0.77
C TRP A 5 21.10 -16.06 0.53
N ALA A 6 21.79 -16.16 1.66
CA ALA A 6 21.13 -15.99 2.95
C ALA A 6 20.67 -14.54 3.11
N PHE A 7 19.55 -14.30 3.81
CA PHE A 7 19.07 -12.94 4.02
C PHE A 7 20.09 -12.02 4.73
N SER A 8 20.95 -12.60 5.57
CA SER A 8 22.05 -11.88 6.22
C SER A 8 23.11 -11.39 5.23
N GLU A 9 23.33 -12.09 4.11
CA GLU A 9 24.23 -11.66 3.03
C GLU A 9 23.57 -10.56 2.20
N CYS A 10 22.30 -10.72 1.84
CA CYS A 10 21.54 -9.69 1.14
C CYS A 10 21.44 -8.40 1.98
N SER A 11 21.37 -8.51 3.31
CA SER A 11 21.40 -7.36 4.21
C SER A 11 22.74 -6.59 4.15
N LYS A 12 23.87 -7.30 4.02
CA LYS A 12 25.17 -6.64 3.80
C LYS A 12 25.23 -5.91 2.47
N VAL A 13 24.58 -6.46 1.43
CA VAL A 13 24.52 -5.80 0.11
C VAL A 13 23.77 -4.48 0.20
N ILE A 14 22.61 -4.44 0.87
CA ILE A 14 21.89 -3.16 1.02
C ILE A 14 22.72 -2.14 1.79
N ASP A 15 23.43 -2.55 2.85
CA ASP A 15 24.32 -1.67 3.60
C ASP A 15 25.44 -1.10 2.71
N VAL A 16 26.04 -1.93 1.86
CA VAL A 16 27.07 -1.49 0.90
C VAL A 16 26.49 -0.55 -0.15
N ILE A 17 25.29 -0.81 -0.67
CA ILE A 17 24.63 0.07 -1.64
C ILE A 17 24.29 1.42 -1.00
N LEU A 18 23.80 1.42 0.24
CA LEU A 18 23.47 2.62 1.00
C LEU A 18 24.71 3.43 1.39
N ALA A 19 25.81 2.75 1.74
CA ALA A 19 27.10 3.38 2.03
C ALA A 19 27.85 3.83 0.77
N GLY A 20 27.54 3.18 -0.37
CA GLY A 20 28.05 3.49 -1.69
C GLY A 20 27.78 4.94 -2.09
N THR A 21 28.56 5.44 -3.04
CA THR A 21 28.37 6.80 -3.58
C THR A 21 28.47 7.90 -2.50
N LYS A 22 29.38 7.72 -1.53
CA LYS A 22 29.56 8.60 -0.34
C LYS A 22 28.30 8.70 0.54
N GLY A 23 27.48 7.66 0.59
CA GLY A 23 26.26 7.65 1.40
C GLY A 23 25.12 8.49 0.82
N ARG A 24 25.17 8.87 -0.47
CA ARG A 24 24.17 9.73 -1.12
C ARG A 24 22.75 9.17 -0.98
N LEU A 25 22.56 7.88 -1.27
CA LEU A 25 21.25 7.23 -1.18
C LEU A 25 20.71 7.23 0.25
N LYS A 26 21.56 6.90 1.23
CA LYS A 26 21.23 6.96 2.66
C LYS A 26 20.86 8.38 3.09
N HIS A 27 21.58 9.39 2.62
CA HIS A 27 21.28 10.79 2.89
C HIS A 27 19.94 11.22 2.32
N ILE A 28 19.62 10.78 1.09
CA ILE A 28 18.31 11.03 0.47
C ILE A 28 17.19 10.40 1.29
N LEU A 29 17.33 9.12 1.67
CA LEU A 29 16.33 8.41 2.47
C LEU A 29 16.11 9.09 3.83
N ASN A 30 17.18 9.49 4.52
CA ASN A 30 17.09 10.23 5.79
C ASN A 30 16.42 11.61 5.62
N LYS A 31 16.55 12.25 4.45
CA LYS A 31 15.90 13.53 4.17
C LYS A 31 14.38 13.39 4.01
N LEU A 32 13.86 12.27 3.52
CA LEU A 32 12.41 12.09 3.31
C LEU A 32 11.57 12.32 4.57
N GLU A 33 12.15 12.09 5.75
CA GLU A 33 11.47 12.36 7.03
C GLU A 33 11.19 13.85 7.27
N ASN A 34 12.05 14.74 6.78
CA ASN A 34 12.05 16.16 7.17
C ASN A 34 11.46 17.11 6.11
N TYR A 35 11.34 16.66 4.86
CA TYR A 35 10.85 17.49 3.77
C TYR A 35 9.39 17.19 3.44
N THR A 36 8.69 18.21 2.95
CA THR A 36 7.32 18.09 2.44
C THR A 36 7.32 17.34 1.11
N SER A 37 6.28 16.54 0.88
CA SER A 37 6.14 15.75 -0.35
C SER A 37 6.10 16.66 -1.58
N GLY A 38 6.87 16.33 -2.61
CA GLY A 38 6.96 17.12 -3.85
C GLY A 38 7.90 18.33 -3.77
N SER A 39 8.47 18.65 -2.60
CA SER A 39 9.40 19.79 -2.47
C SER A 39 10.78 19.54 -3.09
N LEU A 40 11.15 18.27 -3.31
CA LEU A 40 12.46 17.87 -3.82
C LEU A 40 12.32 16.97 -5.06
N SER A 41 11.54 17.40 -6.05
CA SER A 41 11.20 16.61 -7.26
C SER A 41 12.41 15.92 -7.92
N ASN A 42 13.53 16.64 -8.09
CA ASN A 42 14.77 16.08 -8.66
C ASN A 42 15.36 14.94 -7.83
N VAL A 43 15.33 15.07 -6.50
CA VAL A 43 15.85 14.04 -5.59
C VAL A 43 14.90 12.85 -5.51
N GLU A 44 13.59 13.09 -5.53
CA GLU A 44 12.57 12.04 -5.55
C GLU A 44 12.70 11.19 -6.82
N MET A 45 12.87 11.83 -7.98
CA MET A 45 13.04 11.13 -9.26
C MET A 45 14.39 10.44 -9.39
N GLU A 46 15.46 11.02 -8.84
CA GLU A 46 16.76 10.35 -8.72
C GLU A 46 16.64 9.07 -7.88
N LEU A 47 15.95 9.15 -6.74
CA LEU A 47 15.71 8.00 -5.87
C LEU A 47 14.94 6.90 -6.60
N ARG A 48 13.83 7.26 -7.27
CA ARG A 48 13.02 6.32 -8.06
C ARG A 48 13.85 5.64 -9.15
N SER A 49 14.57 6.44 -9.96
CA SER A 49 15.37 5.93 -11.08
C SER A 49 16.59 5.12 -10.64
N THR A 50 17.07 5.30 -9.41
CA THR A 50 18.16 4.50 -8.85
C THR A 50 17.64 3.19 -8.24
N VAL A 51 16.64 3.27 -7.36
CA VAL A 51 16.19 2.14 -6.56
C VAL A 51 15.40 1.12 -7.37
N LEU A 52 14.48 1.57 -8.24
CA LEU A 52 13.63 0.66 -9.02
C LEU A 52 14.45 -0.33 -9.87
N PRO A 53 15.35 0.10 -10.77
CA PRO A 53 16.08 -0.85 -11.61
C PRO A 53 17.12 -1.65 -10.82
N LEU A 54 17.74 -1.04 -9.79
CA LEU A 54 18.83 -1.67 -9.04
C LEU A 54 18.34 -2.77 -8.08
N LEU A 55 17.27 -2.50 -7.34
CA LEU A 55 16.82 -3.37 -6.24
C LEU A 55 15.46 -4.02 -6.50
N LEU A 56 14.60 -3.37 -7.30
CA LEU A 56 13.18 -3.76 -7.45
C LEU A 56 12.83 -4.21 -8.88
N SER A 57 13.84 -4.48 -9.71
CA SER A 57 13.66 -5.02 -11.08
C SER A 57 13.16 -6.47 -11.09
N GLY A 58 13.26 -7.17 -9.97
CA GLY A 58 12.83 -8.56 -9.82
C GLY A 58 11.32 -8.79 -9.71
N LYS A 59 10.47 -7.76 -9.81
CA LYS A 59 9.00 -7.89 -9.62
C LYS A 59 8.38 -9.00 -10.47
N ASP A 60 8.81 -9.13 -11.72
CA ASP A 60 8.27 -10.08 -12.69
C ASP A 60 9.20 -11.29 -12.91
N ALA A 61 10.10 -11.54 -11.96
CA ALA A 61 11.01 -12.68 -12.01
C ALA A 61 10.23 -14.00 -12.00
N LYS A 62 10.53 -14.88 -12.97
CA LYS A 62 9.84 -16.17 -13.15
C LYS A 62 10.59 -17.39 -12.58
N TYR A 63 11.70 -17.17 -11.88
CA TYR A 63 12.46 -18.25 -11.25
C TYR A 63 11.95 -18.51 -9.82
N GLU A 64 12.21 -19.72 -9.32
CA GLU A 64 11.84 -20.14 -7.97
C GLU A 64 12.47 -19.22 -6.90
N GLY A 65 11.63 -18.69 -6.01
CA GLY A 65 12.03 -17.74 -4.96
C GLY A 65 12.20 -16.29 -5.42
N GLY A 66 11.88 -15.95 -6.67
CA GLY A 66 11.95 -14.57 -7.17
C GLY A 66 10.98 -13.62 -6.46
N ASP A 67 9.83 -14.11 -6.04
CA ASP A 67 8.83 -13.39 -5.23
C ASP A 67 9.33 -13.09 -3.81
N VAL A 68 9.96 -14.07 -3.16
CA VAL A 68 10.60 -13.92 -1.84
C VAL A 68 11.75 -12.92 -1.90
N GLU A 69 12.56 -12.98 -2.96
CA GLU A 69 13.63 -12.02 -3.19
C GLU A 69 13.09 -10.60 -3.42
N TYR A 70 12.07 -10.43 -4.26
CA TYR A 70 11.44 -9.13 -4.47
C TYR A 70 10.86 -8.57 -3.16
N ALA A 71 10.21 -9.42 -2.36
CA ALA A 71 9.71 -9.06 -1.05
C ALA A 71 10.84 -8.61 -0.11
N PHE A 72 11.98 -9.31 -0.13
CA PHE A 72 13.16 -8.95 0.68
C PHE A 72 13.67 -7.56 0.32
N TRP A 73 13.88 -7.28 -0.97
CA TRP A 73 14.42 -6.00 -1.41
C TRP A 73 13.44 -4.86 -1.14
N LEU A 74 12.14 -5.06 -1.43
CA LEU A 74 11.12 -4.07 -1.14
C LEU A 74 11.05 -3.77 0.36
N SER A 75 10.99 -4.81 1.20
CA SER A 75 10.95 -4.66 2.65
C SER A 75 12.17 -3.91 3.19
N SER A 76 13.37 -4.30 2.73
CA SER A 76 14.63 -3.72 3.19
C SER A 76 14.77 -2.25 2.80
N VAL A 77 14.39 -1.88 1.58
CA VAL A 77 14.33 -0.49 1.13
C VAL A 77 13.35 0.32 1.98
N MET A 78 12.15 -0.22 2.21
CA MET A 78 11.13 0.47 3.02
C MET A 78 11.57 0.66 4.47
N ARG A 79 12.24 -0.33 5.09
CA ARG A 79 12.78 -0.23 6.45
C ARG A 79 14.01 0.70 6.58
N CYS A 80 14.56 1.21 5.48
CA CYS A 80 15.54 2.29 5.55
C CYS A 80 14.93 3.59 6.10
N CYS A 81 13.60 3.76 6.00
CA CYS A 81 12.86 4.84 6.63
C CYS A 81 12.25 4.35 7.95
N SER A 82 12.41 5.12 9.04
CA SER A 82 12.00 4.68 10.38
C SER A 82 10.52 4.93 10.68
N LYS A 83 9.94 5.97 10.10
CA LYS A 83 8.56 6.42 10.34
C LYS A 83 7.62 6.02 9.20
N ALA A 84 6.38 5.70 9.54
CA ALA A 84 5.32 5.39 8.57
C ALA A 84 5.11 6.51 7.54
N SER A 85 5.19 7.78 7.96
CA SER A 85 5.07 8.95 7.08
C SER A 85 6.20 9.07 6.05
N ALA A 86 7.41 8.62 6.37
CA ALA A 86 8.51 8.58 5.40
C ALA A 86 8.44 7.33 4.52
N GLN A 87 7.98 6.22 5.07
CA GLN A 87 7.71 4.99 4.33
C GLN A 87 6.61 5.20 3.28
N SER A 88 5.51 5.87 3.62
CA SER A 88 4.43 6.21 2.68
C SER A 88 4.92 7.12 1.55
N LYS A 89 5.73 8.14 1.87
CA LYS A 89 6.39 8.98 0.87
C LYS A 89 7.29 8.16 -0.05
N LEU A 90 8.13 7.30 0.51
CA LEU A 90 9.00 6.43 -0.27
C LEU A 90 8.18 5.54 -1.20
N LEU A 91 7.08 4.98 -0.72
CA LEU A 91 6.18 4.16 -1.54
C LEU A 91 5.59 4.96 -2.72
N MET A 92 5.12 6.18 -2.47
CA MET A 92 4.63 7.07 -3.52
C MET A 92 5.73 7.47 -4.51
N ILE A 93 6.95 7.74 -4.05
CA ILE A 93 8.09 8.04 -4.92
C ILE A 93 8.39 6.85 -5.84
N LEU A 94 8.41 5.63 -5.29
CA LEU A 94 8.75 4.41 -6.04
C LEU A 94 7.65 3.99 -7.01
N PHE A 95 6.38 4.00 -6.59
CA PHE A 95 5.29 3.37 -7.34
C PHE A 95 4.14 4.30 -7.71
N GLY A 96 4.16 5.55 -7.23
CA GLY A 96 3.15 6.53 -7.54
C GLY A 96 3.16 6.99 -9.00
N PRO A 97 2.10 7.68 -9.43
CA PRO A 97 1.98 8.23 -10.78
C PRO A 97 3.02 9.34 -11.01
N VAL A 98 3.36 9.55 -12.29
CA VAL A 98 4.23 10.65 -12.72
C VAL A 98 3.48 11.58 -13.64
N THR A 99 3.85 12.85 -13.63
CA THR A 99 3.37 13.86 -14.59
C THR A 99 4.56 14.59 -15.20
N ARG A 100 4.30 15.40 -16.22
CA ARG A 100 5.29 16.32 -16.81
C ARG A 100 5.00 17.73 -16.33
N ASP A 101 5.97 18.34 -15.66
CA ASP A 101 5.94 19.75 -15.31
C ASP A 101 7.15 20.44 -15.94
N SER A 102 6.90 21.50 -16.70
CA SER A 102 7.95 22.29 -17.36
C SER A 102 8.95 21.46 -18.19
N GLY A 103 8.52 20.32 -18.73
CA GLY A 103 9.33 19.38 -19.52
C GLY A 103 10.05 18.30 -18.71
N GLU A 104 10.09 18.42 -17.38
CA GLU A 104 10.67 17.42 -16.47
C GLU A 104 9.60 16.42 -16.02
N THR A 105 9.99 15.16 -15.83
CA THR A 105 9.09 14.14 -15.26
C THR A 105 9.19 14.20 -13.75
N ILE A 106 8.06 14.39 -13.06
CA ILE A 106 7.99 14.48 -11.60
C ILE A 106 6.91 13.54 -11.04
N ILE A 107 6.98 13.21 -9.75
CA ILE A 107 5.91 12.45 -9.06
C ILE A 107 4.66 13.33 -9.00
N ASN A 108 3.51 12.79 -9.42
CA ASN A 108 2.23 13.48 -9.30
C ASN A 108 1.61 13.20 -7.93
N TRP A 109 2.06 13.94 -6.91
CA TRP A 109 1.60 13.80 -5.54
C TRP A 109 0.12 14.14 -5.34
N ARG A 110 -0.45 14.97 -6.22
CA ARG A 110 -1.82 15.48 -6.05
C ARG A 110 -2.87 14.71 -6.85
N LEU A 111 -2.48 13.82 -7.77
CA LEU A 111 -3.41 13.09 -8.64
C LEU A 111 -4.57 12.48 -7.84
N PHE A 112 -4.27 11.75 -6.77
CA PHE A 112 -5.30 11.06 -6.00
C PHE A 112 -6.07 11.95 -5.04
N CYS A 113 -5.61 13.18 -4.80
CA CYS A 113 -6.28 14.19 -3.97
C CYS A 113 -7.27 15.00 -4.81
N ASP A 114 -6.83 15.46 -5.97
CA ASP A 114 -7.56 16.42 -6.81
C ASP A 114 -8.54 15.73 -7.77
N GLU A 115 -8.30 14.46 -8.11
CA GLU A 115 -9.07 13.73 -9.11
C GLU A 115 -9.51 12.35 -8.59
N THR A 116 -10.73 11.93 -8.92
CA THR A 116 -11.16 10.53 -8.79
C THR A 116 -10.81 9.79 -10.07
N ILE A 117 -10.07 8.69 -9.97
CA ILE A 117 -9.67 7.89 -11.15
C ILE A 117 -10.92 7.18 -11.71
N PRO A 118 -11.36 7.51 -12.93
CA PRO A 118 -12.72 7.17 -13.37
C PRO A 118 -12.85 5.74 -13.91
N THR A 119 -11.74 5.09 -14.30
CA THR A 119 -11.79 3.76 -14.92
C THR A 119 -10.89 2.75 -14.23
N TYR A 120 -11.32 1.48 -14.22
CA TYR A 120 -10.53 0.36 -13.71
C TYR A 120 -9.15 0.27 -14.38
N ASN A 121 -9.07 0.44 -15.70
CA ASN A 121 -7.81 0.33 -16.44
C ASN A 121 -6.81 1.46 -16.08
N GLU A 122 -7.30 2.66 -15.80
CA GLU A 122 -6.44 3.75 -15.31
C GLU A 122 -6.01 3.51 -13.86
N ALA A 123 -6.94 3.06 -13.01
CA ALA A 123 -6.64 2.68 -11.63
C ALA A 123 -5.65 1.52 -11.56
N GLU A 124 -5.73 0.57 -12.51
CA GLU A 124 -4.80 -0.57 -12.62
C GLU A 124 -3.38 -0.11 -12.99
N LYS A 125 -3.24 0.98 -13.74
CA LYS A 125 -1.92 1.54 -14.10
C LYS A 125 -1.37 2.47 -13.03
N THR A 126 -2.22 3.14 -12.28
CA THR A 126 -1.84 4.22 -11.35
C THR A 126 -1.85 3.79 -9.88
N ILE A 127 -2.93 3.17 -9.41
CA ILE A 127 -3.16 2.81 -8.01
C ILE A 127 -2.65 1.40 -7.71
N LYS A 128 -2.89 0.42 -8.60
CA LYS A 128 -2.50 -0.98 -8.37
C LYS A 128 -1.01 -1.17 -8.05
N PRO A 129 -0.04 -0.45 -8.64
CA PRO A 129 1.36 -0.59 -8.26
C PRO A 129 1.62 -0.34 -6.76
N LEU A 130 0.94 0.64 -6.16
CA LEU A 130 1.00 0.93 -4.72
C LEU A 130 0.36 -0.21 -3.91
N SER A 131 -0.81 -0.67 -4.35
CA SER A 131 -1.54 -1.79 -3.72
C SER A 131 -0.73 -3.09 -3.75
N ASP A 132 -0.11 -3.41 -4.88
CA ASP A 132 0.76 -4.57 -5.07
C ASP A 132 1.94 -4.54 -4.09
N ALA A 133 2.60 -3.39 -3.95
CA ALA A 133 3.72 -3.23 -3.05
C ALA A 133 3.30 -3.45 -1.57
N LEU A 134 2.19 -2.85 -1.14
CA LEU A 134 1.64 -3.05 0.21
C LEU A 134 1.26 -4.52 0.47
N HIS A 135 0.69 -5.19 -0.53
CA HIS A 135 0.35 -6.60 -0.41
C HIS A 135 1.60 -7.47 -0.22
N VAL A 136 2.67 -7.20 -0.97
CA VAL A 136 3.96 -7.88 -0.80
C VAL A 136 4.49 -7.67 0.62
N LEU A 137 4.42 -6.45 1.16
CA LEU A 137 4.83 -6.18 2.54
C LEU A 137 4.04 -7.04 3.54
N ILE A 138 2.71 -7.11 3.45
CA ILE A 138 1.87 -7.96 4.34
C ILE A 138 2.32 -9.43 4.30
N LYS A 139 2.69 -9.93 3.11
CA LYS A 139 3.08 -11.31 2.92
C LYS A 139 4.43 -11.66 3.54
N THR A 140 5.27 -10.68 3.86
CA THR A 140 6.58 -10.92 4.50
C THR A 140 6.47 -11.63 5.85
N LYS A 141 5.37 -11.47 6.59
CA LYS A 141 5.14 -12.17 7.87
C LYS A 141 4.97 -13.69 7.71
N GLN A 142 4.64 -14.15 6.50
CA GLN A 142 4.44 -15.57 6.18
C GLN A 142 5.75 -16.26 5.80
N ILE A 143 6.85 -15.50 5.70
CA ILE A 143 8.16 -16.01 5.32
C ILE A 143 8.96 -16.24 6.61
N ASP A 144 9.39 -17.48 6.83
CA ASP A 144 10.15 -17.87 8.02
C ASP A 144 11.50 -17.14 8.07
N GLU A 145 11.88 -16.71 9.28
CA GLU A 145 13.15 -16.01 9.56
C GLU A 145 13.41 -14.78 8.68
N PHE A 146 12.35 -14.15 8.17
CA PHE A 146 12.47 -13.00 7.29
C PHE A 146 12.87 -11.73 8.07
N PRO A 147 14.06 -11.16 7.82
CA PRO A 147 14.42 -9.90 8.45
C PRO A 147 13.48 -8.80 7.97
N ASN A 148 13.29 -7.76 8.78
CA ASN A 148 12.46 -6.62 8.39
C ASN A 148 10.99 -6.97 8.09
N SER A 149 10.47 -8.10 8.58
CA SER A 149 9.07 -8.49 8.35
C SER A 149 8.07 -7.42 8.81
N TRP A 150 6.92 -7.40 8.14
CA TRP A 150 5.87 -6.40 8.35
C TRP A 150 4.63 -7.05 8.95
N ASN A 151 4.09 -6.43 10.00
CA ASN A 151 2.80 -6.85 10.54
C ASN A 151 1.65 -6.01 9.96
N GLN A 152 0.40 -6.39 10.28
CA GLN A 152 -0.78 -5.68 9.77
C GLN A 152 -0.84 -4.23 10.24
N HIS A 153 -0.38 -3.93 11.46
CA HIS A 153 -0.36 -2.58 12.02
C HIS A 153 0.67 -1.69 11.29
N ASP A 154 1.85 -2.22 10.98
CA ASP A 154 2.86 -1.48 10.19
C ASP A 154 2.31 -1.08 8.82
N VAL A 155 1.64 -2.01 8.13
CA VAL A 155 1.07 -1.75 6.80
C VAL A 155 -0.14 -0.82 6.89
N PHE A 156 -0.98 -0.96 7.93
CA PHE A 156 -2.07 -0.02 8.19
C PHE A 156 -1.55 1.42 8.32
N ASN A 157 -0.51 1.64 9.14
CA ASN A 157 0.06 2.97 9.33
C ASN A 157 0.58 3.56 8.02
N ILE A 158 1.20 2.75 7.15
CA ILE A 158 1.61 3.22 5.81
C ILE A 158 0.39 3.58 4.96
N VAL A 159 -0.65 2.74 4.96
CA VAL A 159 -1.88 2.99 4.18
C VAL A 159 -2.51 4.32 4.61
N GLU A 160 -2.64 4.58 5.91
CA GLU A 160 -3.20 5.82 6.43
C GLU A 160 -2.34 7.03 6.05
N GLU A 161 -1.02 6.95 6.24
CA GLU A 161 -0.11 8.04 5.89
C GLU A 161 -0.07 8.28 4.37
N LEU A 162 -0.19 7.22 3.57
CA LEU A 162 -0.20 7.30 2.10
C LEU A 162 -1.48 7.99 1.59
N SER A 163 -2.64 7.62 2.13
CA SER A 163 -3.94 8.17 1.71
C SER A 163 -4.25 9.56 2.28
N THR A 164 -3.39 10.07 3.16
CA THR A 164 -3.53 11.41 3.78
C THR A 164 -2.40 12.38 3.40
N THR A 165 -1.42 11.92 2.62
CA THR A 165 -0.27 12.73 2.17
C THR A 165 -0.29 12.90 0.64
N PRO A 166 -0.11 14.14 0.12
CA PRO A 166 0.10 15.41 0.83
C PRO A 166 -1.18 15.97 1.47
N GLU A 167 -2.34 15.58 0.93
CA GLU A 167 -3.68 15.86 1.46
C GLU A 167 -4.49 14.55 1.39
N PRO A 168 -5.65 14.46 2.06
CA PRO A 168 -6.53 13.31 1.94
C PRO A 168 -6.88 13.02 0.47
N TRP A 169 -6.71 11.77 0.07
CA TRP A 169 -7.14 11.29 -1.24
C TRP A 169 -8.65 11.35 -1.35
N ALA A 170 -9.16 11.46 -2.59
CA ALA A 170 -10.55 11.14 -2.88
C ALA A 170 -10.87 9.72 -2.37
N PHE A 171 -12.01 9.58 -1.70
CA PHE A 171 -12.34 8.37 -0.97
C PHE A 171 -12.43 7.13 -1.87
N GLU A 172 -12.87 7.32 -3.12
CA GLU A 172 -12.95 6.28 -4.16
C GLU A 172 -11.56 5.77 -4.55
N ASN A 173 -10.54 6.63 -4.58
CA ASN A 173 -9.16 6.21 -4.88
C ASN A 173 -8.59 5.38 -3.73
N PHE A 174 -8.86 5.78 -2.48
CA PHE A 174 -8.51 4.99 -1.30
C PHE A 174 -9.19 3.62 -1.33
N VAL A 175 -10.49 3.58 -1.60
CA VAL A 175 -11.24 2.32 -1.75
C VAL A 175 -10.69 1.46 -2.88
N SER A 176 -10.36 2.06 -4.03
CA SER A 176 -9.74 1.39 -5.18
C SER A 176 -8.39 0.75 -4.82
N LEU A 177 -7.56 1.44 -4.02
CA LEU A 177 -6.30 0.89 -3.51
C LEU A 177 -6.53 -0.43 -2.76
N LEU A 178 -7.56 -0.48 -1.92
CA LEU A 178 -7.88 -1.68 -1.14
C LEU A 178 -8.50 -2.79 -2.00
N LEU A 179 -9.31 -2.43 -3.00
CA LEU A 179 -9.97 -3.39 -3.89
C LEU A 179 -8.99 -4.18 -4.76
N PHE A 180 -7.88 -3.58 -5.18
CA PHE A 180 -6.85 -4.30 -5.95
C PHE A 180 -6.22 -5.46 -5.17
N ARG A 181 -6.13 -5.36 -3.84
CA ARG A 181 -5.54 -6.38 -2.97
C ARG A 181 -6.40 -6.58 -1.72
N PRO A 182 -7.34 -7.54 -1.73
CA PRO A 182 -8.31 -7.76 -0.65
C PRO A 182 -7.73 -7.96 0.75
N SER A 183 -6.46 -8.37 0.88
CA SER A 183 -5.78 -8.42 2.18
C SER A 183 -5.72 -7.04 2.85
N LEU A 184 -5.65 -5.95 2.08
CA LEU A 184 -5.63 -4.58 2.58
C LEU A 184 -6.99 -4.13 3.12
N ILE A 185 -8.09 -4.69 2.58
CA ILE A 185 -9.45 -4.45 3.10
C ILE A 185 -9.52 -4.92 4.56
N SER A 186 -9.07 -6.14 4.84
CA SER A 186 -9.08 -6.68 6.20
C SER A 186 -8.22 -5.84 7.14
N VAL A 187 -7.02 -5.44 6.72
CA VAL A 187 -6.14 -4.57 7.53
C VAL A 187 -6.82 -3.25 7.86
N SER A 188 -7.37 -2.57 6.85
CA SER A 188 -7.93 -1.22 7.00
C SER A 188 -9.26 -1.20 7.76
N LEU A 189 -10.14 -2.18 7.51
CA LEU A 189 -11.43 -2.29 8.20
C LEU A 189 -11.26 -2.68 9.67
N THR A 190 -10.39 -3.65 9.97
CA THR A 190 -10.20 -4.12 11.36
C THR A 190 -9.72 -2.97 12.23
N ALA A 191 -8.71 -2.23 11.77
CA ALA A 191 -8.19 -1.07 12.49
C ALA A 191 -9.26 0.03 12.69
N ARG A 192 -10.07 0.34 11.67
CA ARG A 192 -11.15 1.33 11.79
C ARG A 192 -12.23 0.92 12.78
N LEU A 193 -12.64 -0.35 12.75
CA LEU A 193 -13.65 -0.89 13.67
C LEU A 193 -13.15 -0.90 15.13
N GLU A 194 -11.87 -1.22 15.35
CA GLU A 194 -11.25 -1.21 16.68
C GLU A 194 -11.08 0.21 17.25
N ASN A 195 -10.91 1.22 16.39
CA ASN A 195 -10.65 2.62 16.79
C ASN A 195 -11.89 3.53 16.72
N ASN A 196 -13.11 2.97 16.72
CA ASN A 196 -14.39 3.69 16.68
C ASN A 196 -14.65 4.53 15.40
N TYR A 197 -14.00 4.20 14.29
CA TYR A 197 -14.27 4.81 12.97
C TYR A 197 -15.34 4.00 12.20
N ALA A 198 -16.45 3.67 12.86
CA ALA A 198 -17.50 2.81 12.31
C ALA A 198 -18.21 3.44 11.10
N ASP A 199 -18.36 4.76 11.07
CA ASP A 199 -19.00 5.48 9.97
C ASP A 199 -18.14 5.42 8.70
N GLU A 200 -16.82 5.58 8.84
CA GLU A 200 -15.87 5.43 7.73
C GLU A 200 -15.84 3.99 7.22
N ALA A 201 -15.82 3.01 8.12
CA ALA A 201 -15.94 1.59 7.74
C ALA A 201 -17.25 1.31 6.99
N CYS A 202 -18.36 1.93 7.39
CA CYS A 202 -19.64 1.82 6.69
C CYS A 202 -19.57 2.44 5.28
N LEU A 203 -18.95 3.61 5.15
CA LEU A 203 -18.75 4.26 3.85
C LEU A 203 -17.88 3.40 2.93
N MET A 204 -16.83 2.77 3.44
CA MET A 204 -16.01 1.83 2.67
C MET A 204 -16.87 0.69 2.09
N PHE A 205 -17.75 0.07 2.90
CA PHE A 205 -18.64 -0.99 2.41
C PHE A 205 -19.59 -0.49 1.32
N HIS A 206 -20.13 0.72 1.47
CA HIS A 206 -21.00 1.31 0.46
C HIS A 206 -20.26 1.52 -0.87
N THR A 207 -19.07 2.12 -0.83
CA THR A 207 -18.25 2.36 -2.03
C THR A 207 -17.78 1.05 -2.65
N PHE A 208 -17.40 0.02 -1.86
CA PHE A 208 -17.07 -1.31 -2.39
C PHE A 208 -18.22 -1.92 -3.20
N ALA A 209 -19.47 -1.74 -2.76
CA ALA A 209 -20.64 -2.25 -3.47
C ALA A 209 -20.82 -1.53 -4.81
N ILE A 210 -20.70 -0.19 -4.83
CA ILE A 210 -20.85 0.64 -6.04
C ILE A 210 -19.77 0.32 -7.07
N GLU A 211 -18.49 0.36 -6.67
CA GLU A 211 -17.35 0.12 -7.56
C GLU A 211 -17.40 -1.28 -8.21
N ARG A 212 -17.93 -2.27 -7.49
CA ARG A 212 -18.15 -3.62 -8.02
C ARG A 212 -19.30 -3.68 -9.01
N THR A 213 -20.41 -3.01 -8.73
CA THR A 213 -21.55 -2.97 -9.65
C THR A 213 -21.13 -2.31 -10.97
N VAL A 214 -20.45 -1.17 -10.93
CA VAL A 214 -19.96 -0.47 -12.13
C VAL A 214 -18.95 -1.32 -12.91
N SER A 215 -18.02 -2.00 -12.24
CA SER A 215 -17.03 -2.89 -12.88
C SER A 215 -17.66 -4.10 -13.56
N VAL A 216 -18.68 -4.73 -12.94
CA VAL A 216 -19.41 -5.88 -13.50
C VAL A 216 -20.25 -5.50 -14.72
N PHE A 217 -20.83 -4.29 -14.73
CA PHE A 217 -21.59 -3.79 -15.87
C PHE A 217 -20.70 -3.28 -17.02
N ALA A 218 -19.53 -2.71 -16.72
CA ALA A 218 -18.63 -2.17 -17.74
C ALA A 218 -17.74 -3.23 -18.43
N HIS A 219 -17.43 -4.35 -17.78
CA HIS A 219 -16.45 -5.34 -18.28
C HIS A 219 -17.03 -6.74 -18.33
N GLY A 220 -17.98 -6.97 -19.24
CA GLY A 220 -18.58 -8.28 -19.53
C GLY A 220 -17.64 -9.45 -19.23
N GLN A 221 -17.98 -10.18 -18.16
CA GLN A 221 -17.33 -11.38 -17.62
C GLN A 221 -15.83 -11.55 -17.94
N ARG A 222 -14.95 -10.96 -17.11
CA ARG A 222 -13.61 -11.55 -16.88
C ARG A 222 -13.29 -11.65 -15.39
N ASN A 223 -13.40 -12.88 -14.89
CA ASN A 223 -12.69 -13.50 -13.77
C ASN A 223 -12.39 -12.66 -12.50
N TRP A 224 -13.37 -11.94 -11.99
CA TRP A 224 -13.41 -11.63 -10.55
C TRP A 224 -13.89 -12.85 -9.73
N ALA A 225 -14.51 -13.85 -10.35
CA ALA A 225 -15.27 -14.91 -9.66
C ALA A 225 -14.44 -15.89 -8.81
N SER A 226 -13.16 -16.14 -9.12
CA SER A 226 -12.40 -17.21 -8.44
C SER A 226 -11.87 -16.80 -7.05
N ASP A 227 -11.45 -15.54 -6.88
CA ASP A 227 -10.99 -15.01 -5.57
C ASP A 227 -12.12 -14.36 -4.74
N THR A 228 -13.30 -14.12 -5.34
CA THR A 228 -14.41 -13.39 -4.69
C THR A 228 -15.37 -14.26 -3.89
N SER A 229 -15.36 -15.59 -4.07
CA SER A 229 -16.17 -16.50 -3.23
C SER A 229 -15.81 -16.35 -1.74
N HIS A 230 -14.53 -16.16 -1.43
CA HIS A 230 -14.07 -15.93 -0.07
C HIS A 230 -14.47 -14.54 0.45
N ILE A 231 -14.52 -13.52 -0.41
CA ILE A 231 -14.90 -12.15 -0.01
C ILE A 231 -16.42 -12.03 0.19
N ILE A 232 -17.25 -12.71 -0.62
CA ILE A 232 -18.70 -12.74 -0.42
C ILE A 232 -19.03 -13.48 0.88
N VAL A 233 -18.40 -14.64 1.12
CA VAL A 233 -18.53 -15.36 2.39
C VAL A 233 -17.99 -14.52 3.55
N TRP A 234 -16.87 -13.82 3.38
CA TRP A 234 -16.30 -12.93 4.40
C TRP A 234 -17.20 -11.71 4.66
N LEU A 235 -17.76 -11.06 3.63
CA LEU A 235 -18.69 -9.94 3.75
C LEU A 235 -20.03 -10.37 4.36
N GLN A 236 -20.53 -11.57 4.03
CA GLN A 236 -21.76 -12.11 4.63
C GLN A 236 -21.54 -12.52 6.10
N THR A 237 -20.39 -13.12 6.43
CA THR A 237 -20.05 -13.46 7.82
C THR A 237 -19.69 -12.21 8.65
N THR A 238 -19.02 -11.21 8.07
CA THR A 238 -18.75 -9.94 8.74
C THR A 238 -19.97 -9.04 8.84
N SER A 239 -20.92 -9.07 7.89
CA SER A 239 -22.21 -8.38 8.03
C SER A 239 -23.01 -8.92 9.22
N SER A 240 -23.06 -10.25 9.40
CA SER A 240 -23.66 -10.88 10.59
C SER A 240 -22.93 -10.49 11.89
N ALA A 241 -21.59 -10.47 11.87
CA ALA A 241 -20.78 -10.02 12.99
C ALA A 241 -20.96 -8.50 13.26
N PHE A 242 -21.19 -7.70 12.22
CA PHE A 242 -21.42 -6.26 12.28
C PHE A 242 -22.80 -5.91 12.82
N GLU A 243 -23.85 -6.64 12.44
CA GLU A 243 -25.17 -6.57 13.08
C GLU A 243 -25.03 -6.85 14.59
N THR A 244 -24.26 -7.89 14.93
CA THR A 244 -24.04 -8.29 16.33
C THR A 244 -23.20 -7.25 17.10
N ALA A 245 -22.18 -6.68 16.48
CA ALA A 245 -21.31 -5.65 17.08
C ALA A 245 -22.04 -4.30 17.22
N ARG A 246 -22.85 -3.91 16.23
CA ARG A 246 -23.71 -2.72 16.27
C ARG A 246 -24.76 -2.83 17.37
N VAL A 247 -25.40 -3.99 17.51
CA VAL A 247 -26.35 -4.26 18.60
C VAL A 247 -25.66 -4.21 19.97
N ARG A 248 -24.47 -4.82 20.12
CA ARG A 248 -23.70 -4.77 21.38
C ARG A 248 -23.22 -3.35 21.73
N HIS A 249 -22.78 -2.56 20.75
CA HIS A 249 -22.36 -1.17 20.97
C HIS A 249 -23.55 -0.27 21.36
N LEU A 250 -24.70 -0.44 20.72
CA LEU A 250 -25.95 0.25 21.10
C LEU A 250 -26.43 -0.17 22.50
N GLN A 251 -26.38 -1.46 22.83
CA GLN A 251 -26.70 -1.95 24.18
C GLN A 251 -25.76 -1.39 25.26
N CYS A 252 -24.46 -1.28 24.96
CA CYS A 252 -23.48 -0.73 25.89
C CYS A 252 -23.65 0.79 26.09
N LYS A 253 -24.01 1.53 25.04
CA LYS A 253 -24.39 2.96 25.15
C LYS A 253 -25.67 3.16 25.96
N ILE A 254 -26.68 2.30 25.78
CA ILE A 254 -27.95 2.37 26.54
C ILE A 254 -27.74 2.03 28.02
N GLN A 255 -26.85 1.08 28.35
CA GLN A 255 -26.51 0.75 29.75
C GLN A 255 -25.72 1.83 30.47
N ARG A 256 -24.97 2.69 29.74
CA ARG A 256 -24.25 3.83 30.32
C ARG A 256 -25.10 5.10 30.48
N MET A 257 -26.31 5.11 29.93
CA MET A 257 -27.29 6.21 30.06
C MET A 257 -28.38 5.93 31.11
N LYS A 258 -28.28 4.81 31.84
CA LYS A 258 -29.08 4.49 33.02
C LYS A 258 -28.18 4.53 34.26
#